data_AF-A0A6G1HV38-F1
#
_entry.id   AF-A0A6G1HV38-F1
#
_cell.length_a   1.000
_cell.length_b   1.000
_cell.length_c   1.000
_cell.angle_alpha   90.00
_cell.angle_beta   90.00
_cell.angle_gamma   90.00
#
_symmetry.space_group_name_H-M   'P 1'
#
loop_
_entity.id
_entity.type
_entity.pdbx_description
1 polymer ?
#
loop_
_entity_poly.entity_id
_entity_poly.type
_entity_poly.pdbx_seq_one_letter_code
_entity_poly.pdbx_strand_id
1 'polypeptide(L)'
;MPLPRRRLLLLLPPLLLLAYFYHRPPPQIYSFGRGILDAELASLHAAPAAAPPELTGSIYPPGKVDGKGEGNYSVTVVVPRLKSEDVSWLDLVPGVKKAVYVVDAPEGEKLGRDEHRVLKNKGREAMAYLTYILDNYEVGFPDIVVFTHASRFAWHNNDALHGDVVEMLKLIRRRRVVREGYVNLRCQWYPGCPGWLRPVENAGGGGGDGGGEKGEEGYVAGAWGEMFPGERVPEVLGQACCAQFAVSGERLKMVERGRYEGIRDWLLKTELEDGVSGRVLEYAWQWVWRGVGVYCPGMHECYCDGYGLCWEDEGSFQKWFEMRYYVRRDEWELLAWGVIETGREEWLRMGEGRKAGSLPRPEKGKVEEVKKRVEDGWKWLDYEREKALKRGEDPRVRARMAGRVWREGDGF
;
A
#
# COMPACT_ATOMS: atom_id res chain seq x y z
N MET A 1 14.22 8.13 -28.82
CA MET A 1 13.33 7.04 -28.38
C MET A 1 12.01 7.66 -27.95
N PRO A 2 10.87 7.26 -28.54
CA PRO A 2 9.58 7.90 -28.29
C PRO A 2 9.07 7.50 -26.90
N LEU A 3 8.80 8.50 -26.06
CA LEU A 3 8.11 8.34 -24.77
C LEU A 3 6.79 7.58 -24.98
N PRO A 4 6.50 6.53 -24.21
CA PRO A 4 5.29 5.74 -24.40
C PRO A 4 4.07 6.62 -24.11
N ARG A 5 3.32 6.94 -25.16
CA ARG A 5 1.95 7.48 -25.12
C ARG A 5 1.05 6.51 -24.35
N ARG A 6 0.97 6.62 -23.02
CA ARG A 6 -0.04 5.93 -22.17
C ARG A 6 0.05 6.36 -20.70
N ARG A 7 -0.10 7.65 -20.38
CA ARG A 7 -0.35 8.12 -19.00
C ARG A 7 -1.26 9.35 -18.94
N LEU A 8 -2.38 9.29 -19.66
CA LEU A 8 -3.52 10.15 -19.38
C LEU A 8 -4.73 9.21 -19.22
N LEU A 9 -5.35 9.26 -18.04
CA LEU A 9 -6.54 8.49 -17.64
C LEU A 9 -6.42 6.96 -17.64
N LEU A 10 -6.01 6.39 -16.50
CA LEU A 10 -6.54 5.11 -16.04
C LEU A 10 -6.69 5.15 -14.51
N LEU A 11 -7.78 5.77 -14.04
CA LEU A 11 -8.26 5.61 -12.67
C LEU A 11 -9.74 5.22 -12.58
N LEU A 12 -10.38 4.79 -13.68
CA LEU A 12 -11.58 3.93 -13.76
C LEU A 12 -12.03 3.91 -15.24
N PRO A 13 -12.66 2.83 -15.75
CA PRO A 13 -13.25 2.80 -17.08
C PRO A 13 -14.25 3.97 -17.26
N PRO A 14 -14.32 4.62 -18.44
CA PRO A 14 -15.23 5.75 -18.71
C PRO A 14 -16.70 5.47 -18.34
N LEU A 15 -17.13 4.21 -18.39
CA LEU A 15 -18.48 3.76 -18.03
C LEU A 15 -18.71 3.62 -16.52
N LEU A 16 -17.68 3.26 -15.74
CA LEU A 16 -17.77 3.24 -14.27
C LEU A 16 -17.67 4.64 -13.69
N LEU A 17 -16.90 5.51 -14.35
CA LEU A 17 -16.94 6.96 -14.13
C LEU A 17 -18.37 7.47 -14.30
N LEU A 18 -19.02 7.24 -15.46
CA LEU A 18 -20.42 7.64 -15.67
C LEU A 18 -21.37 7.14 -14.58
N ALA A 19 -21.32 5.86 -14.19
CA ALA A 19 -22.20 5.31 -13.14
C ALA A 19 -21.90 5.84 -11.72
N TYR A 20 -20.63 6.09 -11.39
CA TYR A 20 -20.23 6.72 -10.12
C TYR A 20 -20.54 8.23 -10.09
N PHE A 21 -20.44 8.91 -11.23
CA PHE A 21 -20.75 10.33 -11.44
C PHE A 21 -22.25 10.65 -11.48
N TYR A 22 -23.11 9.68 -11.82
CA TYR A 22 -24.57 9.86 -11.82
C TYR A 22 -25.19 10.02 -10.42
N HIS A 23 -24.46 9.66 -9.35
CA HIS A 23 -24.98 9.68 -7.97
C HIS A 23 -24.22 10.58 -6.99
N ARG A 24 -23.15 11.27 -7.41
CA ARG A 24 -22.45 12.27 -6.58
C ARG A 24 -22.17 13.55 -7.36
N PRO A 25 -22.49 14.74 -6.81
CA PRO A 25 -22.22 16.00 -7.49
C PRO A 25 -20.69 16.22 -7.67
N PRO A 26 -20.25 16.86 -8.78
CA PRO A 26 -18.83 17.10 -9.12
C PRO A 26 -17.91 17.62 -7.98
N PRO A 27 -18.36 18.45 -7.02
CA PRO A 27 -17.54 18.90 -5.90
C PRO A 27 -17.02 17.79 -4.98
N GLN A 28 -17.71 16.64 -4.89
CA GLN A 28 -17.37 15.56 -3.95
C GLN A 28 -16.22 14.65 -4.42
N ILE A 29 -15.92 14.65 -5.72
CA ILE A 29 -14.85 13.83 -6.31
C ILE A 29 -13.53 14.60 -6.28
N TYR A 30 -13.62 15.91 -6.47
CA TYR A 30 -12.53 16.84 -6.21
C TYR A 30 -12.08 16.82 -4.72
N SER A 31 -13.02 16.68 -3.78
CA SER A 31 -12.69 16.70 -2.34
C SER A 31 -11.98 15.43 -1.85
N PHE A 32 -12.29 14.25 -2.43
CA PHE A 32 -11.72 12.98 -1.95
C PHE A 32 -10.25 12.81 -2.36
N GLY A 33 -9.92 12.96 -3.65
CA GLY A 33 -8.55 12.83 -4.14
C GLY A 33 -7.62 13.92 -3.58
N ARG A 34 -8.14 15.13 -3.41
CA ARG A 34 -7.39 16.25 -2.80
C ARG A 34 -7.15 16.06 -1.31
N GLY A 35 -8.12 15.52 -0.56
CA GLY A 35 -7.97 15.23 0.86
C GLY A 35 -6.83 14.26 1.15
N ILE A 36 -6.71 13.19 0.35
CA ILE A 36 -5.59 12.23 0.46
C ILE A 36 -4.25 12.91 0.17
N LEU A 37 -4.16 13.69 -0.91
CA LEU A 37 -2.91 14.39 -1.27
C LEU A 37 -2.49 15.40 -0.20
N ASP A 38 -3.43 16.17 0.34
CA ASP A 38 -3.17 17.14 1.40
C ASP A 38 -2.69 16.45 2.68
N ALA A 39 -3.29 15.32 3.04
CA ALA A 39 -2.88 14.51 4.20
C ALA A 39 -1.50 13.84 4.01
N GLU A 40 -1.17 13.39 2.79
CA GLU A 40 0.16 12.88 2.46
C GLU A 40 1.23 13.97 2.57
N LEU A 41 0.96 15.18 2.07
CA LEU A 41 1.88 16.32 2.19
C LEU A 41 2.05 16.74 3.65
N ALA A 42 0.96 16.80 4.43
CA ALA A 42 1.02 17.07 5.85
C ALA A 42 1.86 16.01 6.60
N SER A 43 1.73 14.75 6.22
CA SER A 43 2.51 13.65 6.82
C SER A 43 4.00 13.74 6.49
N LEU A 44 4.37 14.22 5.29
CA LEU A 44 5.76 14.52 4.95
C LEU A 44 6.33 15.61 5.88
N HIS A 45 5.60 16.72 6.04
CA HIS A 45 6.04 17.88 6.84
C HIS A 45 6.01 17.64 8.35
N ALA A 46 5.15 16.74 8.80
CA ALA A 46 5.06 16.37 10.21
C ALA A 46 6.38 15.80 10.75
N ALA A 47 7.30 15.35 9.86
CA ALA A 47 8.66 14.90 10.16
C ALA A 47 8.74 14.24 11.55
N PRO A 48 7.96 13.19 11.78
CA PRO A 48 7.65 12.71 13.11
C PRO A 48 8.95 12.43 13.84
N ALA A 49 9.00 12.89 15.09
CA ALA A 49 10.06 12.50 16.00
C ALA A 49 10.24 10.99 15.88
N ALA A 50 11.50 10.53 15.74
CA ALA A 50 11.79 9.12 15.73
C ALA A 50 11.06 8.49 16.92
N ALA A 51 10.16 7.54 16.64
CA ALA A 51 9.51 6.82 17.71
C ALA A 51 10.61 6.25 18.62
N PRO A 52 10.44 6.30 19.95
CA PRO A 52 11.42 5.76 20.88
C PRO A 52 11.91 4.39 20.40
N PRO A 53 13.22 4.09 20.43
CA PRO A 53 13.75 2.81 19.94
C PRO A 53 13.05 1.59 20.56
N GLU A 54 12.54 1.75 21.80
CA GLU A 54 11.75 0.77 22.56
C GLU A 54 10.40 0.44 21.90
N LEU A 55 9.82 1.35 21.12
CA LEU A 55 8.55 1.18 20.41
C LEU A 55 8.73 0.69 18.96
N THR A 56 9.97 0.66 18.45
CA THR A 56 10.29 0.31 17.05
C THR A 56 11.23 -0.89 16.90
N GLY A 57 11.91 -1.28 17.98
CA GLY A 57 12.85 -2.39 18.02
C GLY A 57 12.16 -3.74 17.92
N SER A 58 12.44 -4.49 16.84
CA SER A 58 11.89 -5.83 16.63
C SER A 58 12.26 -6.75 17.80
N ILE A 59 11.29 -7.47 18.37
CA ILE A 59 11.54 -8.49 19.40
C ILE A 59 12.24 -9.73 18.82
N TYR A 60 12.13 -9.90 17.51
CA TYR A 60 12.74 -11.00 16.79
C TYR A 60 14.12 -10.58 16.24
N PRO A 61 15.11 -11.48 16.26
CA PRO A 61 16.44 -11.19 15.73
C PRO A 61 16.37 -10.87 14.23
N PRO A 62 17.23 -9.95 13.73
CA PRO A 62 17.38 -9.73 12.30
C PRO A 62 17.66 -11.03 11.55
N GLY A 63 17.09 -11.19 10.36
CA GLY A 63 17.33 -12.35 9.53
C GLY A 63 18.75 -12.37 8.96
N LYS A 64 19.26 -13.55 8.64
CA LYS A 64 20.60 -13.73 8.09
C LYS A 64 20.55 -13.64 6.57
N VAL A 65 21.09 -12.55 6.03
CA VAL A 65 21.35 -12.46 4.59
C VAL A 65 22.46 -13.44 4.25
N ASP A 66 22.15 -14.42 3.40
CA ASP A 66 23.14 -15.35 2.87
C ASP A 66 23.89 -14.75 1.66
N GLY A 67 24.90 -15.45 1.17
CA GLY A 67 25.67 -15.03 -0.01
C GLY A 67 24.89 -15.11 -1.32
N LYS A 68 23.59 -15.45 -1.33
CA LYS A 68 22.79 -15.58 -2.56
C LYS A 68 22.66 -14.22 -3.23
N GLY A 69 22.94 -14.13 -4.53
CA GLY A 69 22.65 -12.92 -5.31
C GLY A 69 21.16 -12.54 -5.22
N GLU A 70 20.86 -11.25 -5.41
CA GLU A 70 19.50 -10.68 -5.29
C GLU A 70 18.42 -11.47 -6.07
N GLY A 71 18.75 -11.96 -7.26
CA GLY A 71 17.85 -12.75 -8.10
C GLY A 71 17.62 -14.20 -7.66
N ASN A 72 18.41 -14.71 -6.71
CA ASN A 72 18.45 -16.14 -6.37
C ASN A 72 17.54 -16.52 -5.17
N TYR A 73 16.94 -15.54 -4.51
CA TYR A 73 15.92 -15.82 -3.49
C TYR A 73 14.64 -16.34 -4.15
N SER A 74 14.12 -17.46 -3.65
CA SER A 74 12.82 -17.98 -4.03
C SER A 74 11.70 -17.07 -3.49
N VAL A 75 10.73 -16.74 -4.34
CA VAL A 75 9.63 -15.84 -3.99
C VAL A 75 8.29 -16.47 -4.34
N THR A 76 7.34 -16.41 -3.42
CA THR A 76 5.91 -16.65 -3.71
C THR A 76 5.12 -15.36 -3.52
N VAL A 77 4.24 -15.05 -4.47
CA VAL A 77 3.30 -13.91 -4.38
C VAL A 77 1.91 -14.47 -4.09
N VAL A 78 1.35 -14.09 -2.94
CA VAL A 78 0.04 -14.48 -2.44
C VAL A 78 -0.95 -13.37 -2.73
N VAL A 79 -2.00 -13.68 -3.50
CA VAL A 79 -2.98 -12.69 -3.97
C VAL A 79 -4.40 -13.21 -3.74
N PRO A 80 -5.15 -12.66 -2.76
CA PRO A 80 -6.59 -12.79 -2.72
C PRO A 80 -7.22 -11.99 -3.85
N ARG A 81 -8.23 -12.58 -4.47
CA ARG A 81 -9.05 -11.93 -5.50
C ARG A 81 -10.50 -12.38 -5.40
N LEU A 82 -11.39 -11.52 -5.88
CA LEU A 82 -12.71 -11.93 -6.34
C LEU A 82 -12.60 -12.61 -7.70
N LYS A 83 -13.61 -13.41 -8.06
CA LYS A 83 -13.74 -13.95 -9.42
C LYS A 83 -13.77 -12.88 -10.49
N SER A 84 -14.30 -11.70 -10.20
CA SER A 84 -14.38 -10.58 -11.14
C SER A 84 -13.06 -9.84 -11.37
N GLU A 85 -12.07 -10.01 -10.51
CA GLU A 85 -10.80 -9.28 -10.59
C GLU A 85 -9.79 -9.97 -11.49
N ASP A 86 -8.98 -9.20 -12.24
CA ASP A 86 -7.93 -9.76 -13.08
C ASP A 86 -6.55 -9.69 -12.41
N VAL A 87 -5.91 -10.85 -12.26
CA VAL A 87 -4.55 -10.99 -11.72
C VAL A 87 -3.55 -11.50 -12.76
N SER A 88 -3.88 -11.42 -14.06
CA SER A 88 -2.98 -11.78 -15.16
C SER A 88 -1.64 -11.03 -15.13
N TRP A 89 -1.58 -9.88 -14.46
CA TRP A 89 -0.35 -9.12 -14.26
C TRP A 89 0.73 -9.91 -13.50
N LEU A 90 0.39 -10.97 -12.75
CA LEU A 90 1.36 -11.85 -12.12
C LEU A 90 2.32 -12.49 -13.13
N ASP A 91 1.89 -12.71 -14.38
CA ASP A 91 2.75 -13.20 -15.46
C ASP A 91 3.86 -12.21 -15.88
N LEU A 92 3.71 -10.93 -15.52
CA LEU A 92 4.69 -9.89 -15.82
C LEU A 92 5.83 -9.82 -14.79
N VAL A 93 5.74 -10.60 -13.70
CA VAL A 93 6.71 -10.65 -12.61
C VAL A 93 7.58 -11.92 -12.77
N PRO A 94 8.82 -11.80 -13.25
CA PRO A 94 9.65 -12.97 -13.55
C PRO A 94 10.14 -13.66 -12.27
N GLY A 95 10.19 -14.99 -12.30
CA GLY A 95 10.84 -15.80 -11.26
C GLY A 95 10.08 -15.90 -9.94
N VAL A 96 8.76 -15.64 -9.93
CA VAL A 96 7.91 -15.82 -8.74
C VAL A 96 6.95 -16.98 -8.91
N LYS A 97 6.70 -17.71 -7.83
CA LYS A 97 5.57 -18.65 -7.73
C LYS A 97 4.31 -17.85 -7.38
N LYS A 98 3.17 -18.26 -7.93
CA LYS A 98 1.86 -17.64 -7.68
C LYS A 98 1.08 -18.49 -6.68
N ALA A 99 0.39 -17.83 -5.75
CA ALA A 99 -0.59 -18.45 -4.88
C ALA A 99 -1.84 -17.55 -4.86
N VAL A 100 -2.81 -17.86 -5.73
CA VAL A 100 -4.00 -17.03 -5.92
C VAL A 100 -5.15 -17.60 -5.10
N TYR A 101 -5.80 -16.79 -4.27
CA TYR A 101 -6.93 -17.21 -3.45
C TYR A 101 -8.21 -16.56 -3.96
N VAL A 102 -9.12 -17.35 -4.53
CA VAL A 102 -10.41 -16.86 -5.02
C VAL A 102 -11.40 -16.88 -3.86
N VAL A 103 -11.59 -15.72 -3.22
CA VAL A 103 -12.23 -15.64 -1.89
C VAL A 103 -13.73 -15.83 -1.93
N ASP A 104 -14.37 -15.51 -3.06
CA ASP A 104 -15.81 -15.63 -3.32
C ASP A 104 -16.17 -16.90 -4.12
N ALA A 105 -15.25 -17.86 -4.21
CA ALA A 105 -15.53 -19.10 -4.92
C ALA A 105 -16.48 -20.02 -4.10
N PRO A 106 -17.59 -20.52 -4.70
CA PRO A 106 -18.51 -21.50 -4.10
C PRO A 106 -17.87 -22.85 -3.85
N GLU A 107 -18.21 -23.48 -2.72
CA GLU A 107 -17.74 -24.83 -2.37
C GLU A 107 -17.93 -25.84 -3.52
N GLY A 108 -16.94 -26.71 -3.72
CA GLY A 108 -16.96 -27.72 -4.79
C GLY A 108 -16.63 -27.22 -6.21
N GLU A 109 -16.55 -25.90 -6.44
CA GLU A 109 -16.13 -25.38 -7.74
C GLU A 109 -14.68 -25.77 -8.06
N LYS A 110 -14.44 -26.22 -9.30
CA LYS A 110 -13.08 -26.48 -9.80
C LYS A 110 -12.39 -25.15 -10.09
N LEU A 111 -11.28 -24.90 -9.40
CA LEU A 111 -10.42 -23.74 -9.60
C LEU A 111 -9.25 -24.06 -10.54
N GLY A 112 -8.57 -23.03 -11.04
CA GLY A 112 -7.34 -23.16 -11.79
C GLY A 112 -6.21 -23.83 -10.99
N ARG A 113 -5.14 -24.24 -11.68
CA ARG A 113 -4.02 -24.99 -11.06
C ARG A 113 -3.37 -24.25 -9.89
N ASP A 114 -3.20 -22.94 -10.02
CA ASP A 114 -2.53 -22.08 -9.04
C ASP A 114 -3.54 -21.26 -8.21
N GLU A 115 -4.81 -21.69 -8.24
CA GLU A 115 -5.92 -21.06 -7.54
C GLU A 115 -6.40 -21.93 -6.38
N HIS A 116 -6.67 -21.26 -5.26
CA HIS A 116 -7.05 -21.86 -4.00
C HIS A 116 -8.33 -21.20 -3.49
N ARG A 117 -9.05 -21.91 -2.61
CA ARG A 117 -10.21 -21.39 -1.90
C ARG A 117 -9.83 -21.09 -0.46
N VAL A 118 -10.55 -20.16 0.16
CA VAL A 118 -10.51 -19.90 1.60
C VAL A 118 -11.67 -20.59 2.32
N LEU A 119 -11.55 -20.78 3.64
CA LEU A 119 -12.63 -21.37 4.46
C LEU A 119 -13.90 -20.50 4.46
N LYS A 120 -13.73 -19.17 4.49
CA LYS A 120 -14.81 -18.19 4.53
C LYS A 120 -14.33 -16.86 3.96
N ASN A 121 -15.13 -16.18 3.16
CA ASN A 121 -14.83 -14.81 2.72
C ASN A 121 -15.05 -13.84 3.89
N LYS A 122 -14.00 -13.58 4.67
CA LYS A 122 -14.07 -12.80 5.92
C LYS A 122 -12.71 -12.16 6.23
N GLY A 123 -12.72 -10.91 6.66
CA GLY A 123 -11.51 -10.12 6.94
C GLY A 123 -10.79 -9.66 5.69
N ARG A 124 -11.48 -9.45 4.56
CA ARG A 124 -10.85 -9.06 3.29
C ARG A 124 -9.73 -10.04 2.89
N GLU A 125 -8.51 -9.54 2.67
CA GLU A 125 -7.32 -10.32 2.31
C GLU A 125 -6.82 -11.24 3.44
N ALA A 126 -7.15 -10.93 4.70
CA ALA A 126 -6.53 -11.57 5.85
C ALA A 126 -6.78 -13.08 5.91
N MET A 127 -7.99 -13.55 5.54
CA MET A 127 -8.26 -14.99 5.52
C MET A 127 -7.38 -15.73 4.52
N ALA A 128 -7.16 -15.16 3.34
CA ALA A 128 -6.30 -15.77 2.32
C ALA A 128 -4.85 -15.83 2.82
N TYR A 129 -4.36 -14.77 3.45
CA TYR A 129 -3.01 -14.72 4.00
C TYR A 129 -2.80 -15.77 5.10
N LEU A 130 -3.72 -15.85 6.07
CA LEU A 130 -3.68 -16.86 7.14
C LEU A 130 -3.82 -18.28 6.60
N THR A 131 -4.67 -18.49 5.59
CA THR A 131 -4.83 -19.79 4.92
C THR A 131 -3.51 -20.23 4.28
N TYR A 132 -2.87 -19.36 3.50
CA TYR A 132 -1.55 -19.65 2.92
C TYR A 132 -0.51 -20.03 3.96
N ILE A 133 -0.43 -19.25 5.05
CA ILE A 133 0.56 -19.48 6.10
C ILE A 133 0.36 -20.86 6.73
N LEU A 134 -0.89 -21.19 7.10
CA LEU A 134 -1.22 -22.44 7.78
C LEU A 134 -1.08 -23.67 6.88
N ASP A 135 -1.43 -23.55 5.59
CA ASP A 135 -1.30 -24.62 4.61
C ASP A 135 0.17 -24.97 4.33
N ASN A 136 1.07 -23.97 4.41
CA ASN A 136 2.48 -24.14 4.12
C ASN A 136 3.36 -24.32 5.37
N TYR A 137 2.79 -24.24 6.57
CA TYR A 137 3.57 -24.20 7.82
C TYR A 137 4.43 -25.46 8.02
N GLU A 138 3.92 -26.64 7.70
CA GLU A 138 4.65 -27.91 7.88
C GLU A 138 5.63 -28.19 6.74
N VAL A 139 5.22 -27.91 5.49
CA VAL A 139 6.03 -28.20 4.29
C VAL A 139 7.16 -27.18 4.09
N GLY A 140 7.05 -26.00 4.70
CA GLY A 140 8.03 -24.93 4.63
C GLY A 140 7.64 -23.79 3.68
N PHE A 141 8.31 -22.65 3.87
CA PHE A 141 8.11 -21.43 3.10
C PHE A 141 9.27 -21.23 2.09
N PRO A 142 9.04 -20.49 0.98
CA PRO A 142 10.14 -19.96 0.18
C PRO A 142 10.99 -18.97 1.00
N ASP A 143 12.10 -18.49 0.44
CA ASP A 143 12.92 -17.47 1.10
C ASP A 143 12.10 -16.22 1.44
N ILE A 144 11.19 -15.82 0.54
CA ILE A 144 10.29 -14.66 0.70
C ILE A 144 8.87 -15.00 0.25
N VAL A 145 7.91 -14.56 1.05
CA VAL A 145 6.49 -14.53 0.69
C VAL A 145 6.04 -13.08 0.62
N VAL A 146 5.46 -12.68 -0.51
CA VAL A 146 4.87 -11.36 -0.70
C VAL A 146 3.36 -11.48 -0.69
N PHE A 147 2.71 -10.69 0.15
CA PHE A 147 1.26 -10.60 0.28
C PHE A 147 0.82 -9.26 -0.30
N THR A 148 -0.07 -9.28 -1.30
CA THR A 148 -0.47 -8.07 -2.04
C THR A 148 -1.91 -8.18 -2.54
N HIS A 149 -2.50 -7.05 -2.93
CA HIS A 149 -3.87 -6.99 -3.46
C HIS A 149 -3.96 -7.45 -4.91
N ALA A 150 -5.18 -7.77 -5.37
CA ALA A 150 -5.42 -8.17 -6.75
C ALA A 150 -5.20 -7.03 -7.76
N SER A 151 -5.44 -5.78 -7.37
CA SER A 151 -5.35 -4.63 -8.28
C SER A 151 -3.89 -4.28 -8.60
N ARG A 152 -3.51 -4.32 -9.89
CA ARG A 152 -2.17 -3.92 -10.33
C ARG A 152 -1.86 -2.46 -10.03
N PHE A 153 -2.80 -1.59 -10.34
CA PHE A 153 -2.69 -0.15 -10.13
C PHE A 153 -3.64 0.28 -9.02
N ALA A 154 -3.12 0.92 -7.99
CA ALA A 154 -3.90 1.37 -6.86
C ALA A 154 -3.34 2.67 -6.27
N TRP A 155 -4.22 3.45 -5.63
CA TRP A 155 -3.84 4.67 -4.92
C TRP A 155 -2.86 4.39 -3.76
N HIS A 156 -2.96 3.21 -3.16
CA HIS A 156 -2.12 2.80 -2.04
C HIS A 156 -0.78 2.19 -2.49
N ASN A 157 -0.53 2.09 -3.80
CA ASN A 157 0.79 1.73 -4.32
C ASN A 157 1.69 2.96 -4.40
N ASN A 158 3.00 2.73 -4.39
CA ASN A 158 3.99 3.79 -4.33
C ASN A 158 4.01 4.69 -5.59
N ASP A 159 3.90 6.01 -5.45
CA ASP A 159 3.94 6.93 -6.59
C ASP A 159 5.30 6.96 -7.31
N ALA A 160 6.42 6.84 -6.58
CA ALA A 160 7.75 6.72 -7.19
C ALA A 160 7.93 5.43 -8.01
N LEU A 161 6.99 4.50 -7.89
CA LEU A 161 6.89 3.25 -8.64
C LEU A 161 5.59 3.24 -9.47
N HIS A 162 5.10 4.43 -9.82
CA HIS A 162 3.97 4.67 -10.72
C HIS A 162 2.64 4.08 -10.29
N GLY A 163 2.49 3.77 -8.99
CA GLY A 163 1.33 3.05 -8.48
C GLY A 163 1.23 1.61 -9.01
N ASP A 164 2.28 1.04 -9.60
CA ASP A 164 2.29 -0.27 -10.26
C ASP A 164 2.92 -1.35 -9.37
N VAL A 165 2.12 -2.30 -8.90
CA VAL A 165 2.63 -3.42 -8.08
C VAL A 165 3.64 -4.27 -8.84
N VAL A 166 3.54 -4.39 -10.17
CA VAL A 166 4.51 -5.15 -10.99
C VAL A 166 5.89 -4.52 -10.89
N GLU A 167 5.95 -3.19 -10.90
CA GLU A 167 7.20 -2.46 -10.76
C GLU A 167 7.76 -2.58 -9.34
N MET A 168 6.89 -2.46 -8.33
CA MET A 168 7.25 -2.70 -6.93
C MET A 168 7.86 -4.09 -6.74
N LEU A 169 7.26 -5.14 -7.28
CA LEU A 169 7.76 -6.52 -7.16
C LEU A 169 9.05 -6.78 -7.94
N LYS A 170 9.30 -6.03 -9.02
CA LYS A 170 10.55 -6.11 -9.78
C LYS A 170 11.71 -5.42 -9.07
N LEU A 171 11.43 -4.34 -8.35
CA LEU A 171 12.45 -3.52 -7.70
C LEU A 171 12.65 -3.82 -6.22
N ILE A 172 11.73 -4.54 -5.57
CA ILE A 172 11.85 -4.88 -4.17
C ILE A 172 13.19 -5.57 -3.87
N ARG A 173 13.92 -5.03 -2.88
CA ARG A 173 15.18 -5.60 -2.39
C ARG A 173 14.88 -6.78 -1.47
N ARG A 174 14.93 -7.98 -2.04
CA ARG A 174 14.78 -9.28 -1.39
C ARG A 174 15.69 -9.42 -0.16
N ARG A 175 16.95 -8.96 -0.25
CA ARG A 175 17.86 -8.96 0.90
C ARG A 175 17.39 -8.09 2.06
N ARG A 176 16.71 -6.96 1.79
CA ARG A 176 16.07 -6.17 2.85
C ARG A 176 14.94 -6.96 3.51
N VAL A 177 14.10 -7.65 2.72
CA VAL A 177 13.02 -8.50 3.26
C VAL A 177 13.58 -9.57 4.20
N VAL A 178 14.64 -10.26 3.77
CA VAL A 178 15.31 -11.30 4.59
C VAL A 178 15.87 -10.68 5.87
N ARG A 179 16.64 -9.60 5.77
CA ARG A 179 17.27 -8.95 6.91
C ARG A 179 16.27 -8.42 7.94
N GLU A 180 15.22 -7.74 7.47
CA GLU A 180 14.20 -7.15 8.32
C GLU A 180 13.17 -8.18 8.82
N GLY A 181 13.06 -9.32 8.15
CA GLY A 181 12.08 -10.36 8.41
C GLY A 181 10.66 -10.00 7.96
N TYR A 182 10.29 -8.72 8.04
CA TYR A 182 9.02 -8.13 7.62
C TYR A 182 9.24 -6.71 7.10
N VAL A 183 8.68 -6.42 5.92
CA VAL A 183 8.60 -5.05 5.38
C VAL A 183 7.22 -4.79 4.77
N ASN A 184 6.70 -3.59 5.00
CA ASN A 184 5.53 -3.10 4.29
C ASN A 184 5.94 -2.69 2.86
N LEU A 185 5.09 -2.97 1.87
CA LEU A 185 5.37 -2.58 0.48
C LEU A 185 5.13 -1.08 0.25
N ARG A 186 4.27 -0.44 1.05
CA ARG A 186 3.99 0.99 0.97
C ARG A 186 5.04 1.78 1.75
N CYS A 187 5.66 2.77 1.09
CA CYS A 187 6.58 3.70 1.74
C CYS A 187 5.92 5.01 2.16
N GLN A 188 4.79 5.38 1.54
CA GLN A 188 4.03 6.57 1.91
C GLN A 188 3.37 6.39 3.27
N TRP A 189 3.61 7.33 4.18
CA TRP A 189 3.13 7.22 5.56
C TRP A 189 1.63 7.34 5.73
N TYR A 190 0.96 8.17 4.93
CA TYR A 190 -0.49 8.32 5.05
C TYR A 190 -1.21 7.32 4.14
N PRO A 191 -2.30 6.70 4.59
CA PRO A 191 -2.70 6.58 5.99
C PRO A 191 -1.81 5.58 6.73
N GLY A 192 -1.78 5.68 8.06
CA GLY A 192 -1.21 4.62 8.91
C GLY A 192 0.05 4.96 9.73
N CYS A 193 0.86 5.93 9.32
CA CYS A 193 2.05 6.38 10.04
C CYS A 193 1.94 7.86 10.45
N PRO A 194 2.64 8.30 11.53
CA PRO A 194 3.50 7.51 12.44
C PRO A 194 2.73 6.78 13.54
N GLY A 195 1.54 7.25 13.89
CA GLY A 195 0.70 6.69 14.95
C GLY A 195 -0.75 6.82 14.52
N TRP A 196 -1.26 5.78 13.88
CA TRP A 196 -2.59 5.76 13.30
C TRP A 196 -3.65 5.52 14.34
N LEU A 197 -3.50 4.47 15.14
CA LEU A 197 -4.49 4.07 16.13
C LEU A 197 -3.95 4.28 17.53
N ARG A 198 -4.85 4.63 18.45
CA ARG A 198 -4.65 4.66 19.89
C ARG A 198 -5.65 3.72 20.56
N PRO A 199 -5.42 2.39 20.47
CA PRO A 199 -6.42 1.38 20.85
C PRO A 199 -6.90 1.49 22.30
N VAL A 200 -5.99 1.85 23.21
CA VAL A 200 -6.30 1.96 24.64
C VAL A 200 -7.14 3.20 24.94
N GLU A 201 -6.76 4.35 24.38
CA GLU A 201 -7.47 5.62 24.59
C GLU A 201 -8.90 5.57 24.02
N ASN A 202 -9.06 4.89 22.89
CA ASN A 202 -10.31 4.85 22.14
C ASN A 202 -11.09 3.53 22.31
N ALA A 203 -10.73 2.71 23.31
CA ALA A 203 -11.36 1.42 23.56
C ALA A 203 -12.87 1.55 23.79
N GLY A 204 -13.67 0.77 23.07
CA GLY A 204 -15.13 0.83 23.18
C GLY A 204 -15.78 2.04 22.50
N GLY A 205 -14.99 2.93 21.88
CA GLY A 205 -15.48 4.05 21.06
C GLY A 205 -16.12 3.65 19.73
N GLY A 206 -16.19 2.34 19.43
CA GLY A 206 -16.77 1.76 18.21
C GLY A 206 -18.30 1.79 18.12
N GLY A 207 -18.95 2.84 18.65
CA GLY A 207 -20.40 3.03 18.56
C GLY A 207 -20.87 3.66 17.24
N GLY A 208 -19.95 4.02 16.34
CA GLY A 208 -20.25 4.45 14.98
C GLY A 208 -20.25 3.27 13.99
N ASP A 209 -20.84 3.45 12.82
CA ASP A 209 -20.96 2.48 11.71
C ASP A 209 -19.64 1.96 11.10
N GLY A 210 -18.49 2.15 11.77
CA GLY A 210 -17.17 1.82 11.23
C GLY A 210 -16.76 2.65 9.99
N GLY A 211 -17.58 3.63 9.59
CA GLY A 211 -17.44 4.41 8.35
C GLY A 211 -16.49 5.60 8.44
N GLY A 212 -15.95 5.89 9.62
CA GLY A 212 -14.88 6.87 9.80
C GLY A 212 -13.55 6.39 9.23
N GLU A 213 -12.64 7.34 8.97
CA GLU A 213 -11.29 7.08 8.44
C GLU A 213 -10.53 6.01 9.26
N LYS A 214 -10.74 6.01 10.59
CA LYS A 214 -10.22 5.06 11.58
C LYS A 214 -11.29 4.24 12.28
N GLY A 215 -12.40 3.93 11.61
CA GLY A 215 -13.49 3.15 12.20
C GLY A 215 -13.15 1.75 12.79
N GLU A 216 -11.91 1.27 12.73
CA GLU A 216 -11.44 0.04 13.38
C GLU A 216 -10.95 0.31 14.81
N GLU A 217 -10.56 1.55 15.09
CA GLU A 217 -9.80 1.95 16.28
C GLU A 217 -10.45 1.49 17.58
N GLY A 218 -11.77 1.71 17.70
CA GLY A 218 -12.52 1.38 18.91
C GLY A 218 -12.69 -0.13 19.16
N TYR A 219 -12.41 -0.97 18.16
CA TYR A 219 -12.51 -2.43 18.27
C TYR A 219 -11.17 -3.11 18.51
N VAL A 220 -10.05 -2.43 18.24
CA VAL A 220 -8.72 -3.03 18.32
C VAL A 220 -8.44 -3.60 19.71
N ALA A 221 -8.71 -2.86 20.79
CA ALA A 221 -8.38 -3.31 22.14
C ALA A 221 -9.08 -4.63 22.53
N GLY A 222 -10.36 -4.78 22.19
CA GLY A 222 -11.11 -6.03 22.42
C GLY A 222 -10.56 -7.18 21.58
N ALA A 223 -10.40 -6.94 20.28
CA ALA A 223 -9.83 -7.92 19.35
C ALA A 223 -8.42 -8.37 19.74
N TRP A 224 -7.60 -7.47 20.28
CA TRP A 224 -6.23 -7.75 20.68
C TRP A 224 -6.17 -8.77 21.82
N GLY A 225 -7.04 -8.64 22.82
CA GLY A 225 -7.11 -9.58 23.95
C GLY A 225 -7.51 -10.99 23.53
N GLU A 226 -8.29 -11.12 22.45
CA GLU A 226 -8.69 -12.40 21.87
C GLU A 226 -7.60 -13.01 20.97
N MET A 227 -6.97 -12.19 20.11
CA MET A 227 -5.93 -12.65 19.17
C MET A 227 -4.59 -12.94 19.85
N PHE A 228 -4.25 -12.18 20.90
CA PHE A 228 -2.95 -12.21 21.57
C PHE A 228 -3.12 -12.34 23.09
N PRO A 229 -3.67 -13.46 23.57
CA PRO A 229 -3.98 -13.64 24.99
C PRO A 229 -2.72 -13.50 25.85
N GLY A 230 -2.79 -12.62 26.85
CA GLY A 230 -1.68 -12.32 27.77
C GLY A 230 -0.69 -11.26 27.29
N GLU A 231 -0.81 -10.79 26.04
CA GLU A 231 -0.01 -9.67 25.53
C GLU A 231 -0.72 -8.33 25.82
N ARG A 232 0.06 -7.29 26.15
CA ARG A 232 -0.51 -5.95 26.37
C ARG A 232 -0.93 -5.34 25.04
N VAL A 233 -2.09 -4.69 25.03
CA VAL A 233 -2.54 -3.87 23.90
C VAL A 233 -1.57 -2.70 23.71
N PRO A 234 -1.01 -2.48 22.51
CA PRO A 234 -0.17 -1.33 22.24
C PRO A 234 -0.93 -0.02 22.45
N GLU A 235 -0.28 0.95 23.08
CA GLU A 235 -0.84 2.30 23.25
C GLU A 235 -1.04 2.99 21.90
N VAL A 236 -0.12 2.74 20.96
CA VAL A 236 -0.14 3.27 19.61
C VAL A 236 0.14 2.13 18.62
N LEU A 237 -0.68 2.05 17.56
CA LEU A 237 -0.37 1.27 16.38
C LEU A 237 -0.10 2.22 15.21
N GLY A 238 1.00 1.96 14.49
CA GLY A 238 1.35 2.73 13.31
C GLY A 238 2.14 1.90 12.32
N GLN A 239 1.66 1.84 11.10
CA GLN A 239 2.42 1.39 9.93
C GLN A 239 1.72 1.89 8.69
N ALA A 240 2.40 2.01 7.55
CA ALA A 240 1.74 2.38 6.30
C ALA A 240 0.58 1.40 6.00
N CYS A 241 -0.55 1.91 5.54
CA CYS A 241 -1.77 1.14 5.40
C CYS A 241 -1.68 -0.05 4.44
N CYS A 242 -2.84 -0.71 4.36
CA CYS A 242 -3.34 -1.42 3.20
C CYS A 242 -2.77 -2.82 3.03
N ALA A 243 -2.31 -3.49 4.10
CA ALA A 243 -2.05 -4.92 4.17
C ALA A 243 -1.19 -5.53 3.02
N GLN A 244 -0.35 -4.74 2.37
CA GLN A 244 0.61 -5.24 1.38
C GLN A 244 2.01 -5.26 1.98
N PHE A 245 2.60 -6.44 2.11
CA PHE A 245 3.89 -6.62 2.78
C PHE A 245 4.65 -7.83 2.25
N ALA A 246 5.95 -7.88 2.53
CA ALA A 246 6.80 -9.03 2.27
C ALA A 246 7.39 -9.54 3.58
N VAL A 247 7.37 -10.87 3.74
CA VAL A 247 7.87 -11.56 4.95
C VAL A 247 8.87 -12.62 4.51
N SER A 248 9.98 -12.73 5.23
CA SER A 248 10.92 -13.83 5.01
C SER A 248 10.31 -15.15 5.48
N GLY A 249 10.62 -16.26 4.80
CA GLY A 249 10.17 -17.59 5.21
C GLY A 249 10.65 -17.98 6.61
N GLU A 250 11.88 -17.56 6.97
CA GLU A 250 12.42 -17.74 8.33
C GLU A 250 11.57 -17.01 9.36
N ARG A 251 11.17 -15.76 9.11
CA ARG A 251 10.30 -15.00 10.02
C ARG A 251 8.91 -15.62 10.13
N LEU A 252 8.33 -16.11 9.03
CA LEU A 252 7.05 -16.81 9.08
C LEU A 252 7.09 -18.04 9.99
N LYS A 253 8.18 -18.81 9.93
CA LYS A 253 8.38 -20.02 10.73
C LYS A 253 8.77 -19.75 12.20
N MET A 254 9.33 -18.58 12.49
CA MET A 254 9.71 -18.16 13.84
C MET A 254 8.49 -17.83 14.72
N VAL A 255 7.37 -17.44 14.11
CA VAL A 255 6.10 -17.27 14.79
C VAL A 255 5.42 -18.64 14.89
N GLU A 256 5.06 -19.06 16.10
CA GLU A 256 4.44 -20.36 16.32
C GLU A 256 3.11 -20.50 15.56
N ARG A 257 2.88 -21.70 15.02
CA ARG A 257 1.66 -22.07 14.29
C ARG A 257 0.39 -21.66 15.03
N GLY A 258 0.36 -21.93 16.35
CA GLY A 258 -0.79 -21.65 17.22
C GLY A 258 -1.18 -20.17 17.24
N ARG A 259 -0.24 -19.25 17.05
CA ARG A 259 -0.53 -17.81 16.94
C ARG A 259 -1.36 -17.51 15.69
N TYR A 260 -0.99 -18.06 14.53
CA TYR A 260 -1.76 -17.90 13.30
C TYR A 260 -3.14 -18.56 13.39
N GLU A 261 -3.22 -19.72 14.05
CA GLU A 261 -4.49 -20.40 14.31
C GLU A 261 -5.40 -19.54 15.20
N GLY A 262 -4.88 -18.97 16.29
CA GLY A 262 -5.62 -18.06 17.17
C GLY A 262 -6.16 -16.82 16.44
N ILE A 263 -5.35 -16.18 15.60
CA ILE A 263 -5.77 -15.04 14.78
C ILE A 263 -6.89 -15.44 13.80
N ARG A 264 -6.74 -16.58 13.11
CA ARG A 264 -7.77 -17.08 12.17
C ARG A 264 -9.06 -17.45 12.90
N ASP A 265 -8.94 -18.06 14.07
CA ASP A 265 -10.06 -18.41 14.92
C ASP A 265 -10.84 -17.18 15.37
N TRP A 266 -10.16 -16.13 15.83
CA TRP A 266 -10.78 -14.84 16.11
C TRP A 266 -11.51 -14.30 14.88
N LEU A 267 -10.85 -14.30 13.71
CA LEU A 267 -11.42 -13.76 12.47
C LEU A 267 -12.70 -14.51 12.04
N LEU A 268 -12.77 -15.82 12.27
CA LEU A 268 -13.94 -16.64 11.96
C LEU A 268 -15.10 -16.41 12.93
N LYS A 269 -14.79 -16.16 14.22
CA LYS A 269 -15.76 -16.06 15.32
C LYS A 269 -16.27 -14.64 15.55
N THR A 270 -15.48 -13.62 15.24
CA THR A 270 -15.83 -12.22 15.50
C THR A 270 -17.09 -11.79 14.75
N GLU A 271 -17.96 -11.05 15.45
CA GLU A 271 -19.18 -10.46 14.90
C GLU A 271 -18.93 -9.15 14.15
N LEU A 272 -17.70 -8.61 14.19
CA LEU A 272 -17.33 -7.41 13.45
C LEU A 272 -17.63 -7.59 11.96
N GLU A 273 -17.93 -6.51 11.24
CA GLU A 273 -18.09 -6.58 9.79
C GLU A 273 -16.78 -6.95 9.08
N ASP A 274 -16.89 -7.47 7.85
CA ASP A 274 -15.74 -7.87 7.02
C ASP A 274 -14.66 -6.77 6.95
N GLY A 275 -15.06 -5.55 6.56
CA GLY A 275 -14.15 -4.41 6.43
C GLY A 275 -13.49 -3.98 7.74
N VAL A 276 -14.22 -4.03 8.86
CA VAL A 276 -13.68 -3.67 10.19
C VAL A 276 -12.67 -4.72 10.66
N SER A 277 -13.03 -6.00 10.59
CA SER A 277 -12.11 -7.09 10.98
C SER A 277 -10.84 -7.14 10.12
N GLY A 278 -10.95 -6.83 8.82
CA GLY A 278 -9.80 -6.71 7.93
C GLY A 278 -8.87 -5.57 8.36
N ARG A 279 -9.42 -4.38 8.64
CA ARG A 279 -8.64 -3.22 9.11
C ARG A 279 -8.01 -3.40 10.48
N VAL A 280 -8.65 -4.14 11.40
CA VAL A 280 -8.00 -4.54 12.66
C VAL A 280 -6.73 -5.35 12.38
N LEU A 281 -6.78 -6.33 11.47
CA LEU A 281 -5.62 -7.15 11.11
C LEU A 281 -4.58 -6.38 10.29
N GLU A 282 -5.02 -5.46 9.42
CA GLU A 282 -4.15 -4.57 8.67
C GLU A 282 -3.13 -3.87 9.58
N TYR A 283 -3.55 -3.41 10.76
CA TYR A 283 -2.67 -2.76 11.75
C TYR A 283 -2.11 -3.71 12.84
N ALA A 284 -2.27 -5.03 12.67
CA ALA A 284 -1.69 -6.04 13.54
C ALA A 284 -0.49 -6.78 12.92
N TRP A 285 -0.30 -6.72 11.60
CA TRP A 285 0.74 -7.50 10.92
C TRP A 285 2.16 -7.18 11.38
N GLN A 286 2.49 -5.91 11.61
CA GLN A 286 3.77 -5.49 12.17
C GLN A 286 3.96 -6.01 13.60
N TRP A 287 2.88 -6.17 14.36
CA TRP A 287 2.95 -6.82 15.68
C TRP A 287 3.26 -8.31 15.54
N VAL A 288 2.58 -9.02 14.64
CA VAL A 288 2.80 -10.47 14.42
C VAL A 288 4.23 -10.77 14.03
N TRP A 289 4.83 -9.99 13.11
CA TRP A 289 6.14 -10.32 12.57
C TRP A 289 7.28 -9.44 13.05
N ARG A 290 7.06 -8.36 13.81
CA ARG A 290 8.13 -7.59 14.45
C ARG A 290 7.96 -7.46 15.96
N GLY A 291 6.75 -7.66 16.50
CA GLY A 291 6.45 -7.47 17.91
C GLY A 291 6.48 -6.01 18.35
N VAL A 292 6.19 -5.08 17.44
CA VAL A 292 6.22 -3.64 17.70
C VAL A 292 4.87 -3.02 17.37
N GLY A 293 4.46 -2.00 18.13
CA GLY A 293 3.24 -1.26 17.82
C GLY A 293 3.41 -0.32 16.63
N VAL A 294 4.58 0.30 16.51
CA VAL A 294 4.90 1.30 15.49
C VAL A 294 6.04 0.83 14.58
N TYR A 295 5.75 0.64 13.30
CA TYR A 295 6.71 0.36 12.23
C TYR A 295 6.54 1.37 11.08
N CYS A 296 7.21 2.51 11.22
CA CYS A 296 7.15 3.63 10.28
C CYS A 296 8.56 4.08 9.89
N PRO A 297 9.30 3.29 9.07
CA PRO A 297 10.61 3.71 8.58
C PRO A 297 10.51 5.02 7.81
N GLY A 298 11.61 5.78 7.72
CA GLY A 298 11.67 7.00 6.90
C GLY A 298 11.21 6.72 5.47
N MET A 299 10.42 7.60 4.87
CA MET A 299 9.91 7.36 3.51
C MET A 299 11.05 7.26 2.49
N HIS A 300 12.08 8.13 2.59
CA HIS A 300 13.28 8.05 1.75
C HIS A 300 14.05 6.74 1.98
N GLU A 301 14.29 6.37 3.24
CA GLU A 301 14.91 5.08 3.60
C GLU A 301 14.13 3.91 2.99
N CYS A 302 12.80 3.94 3.10
CA CYS A 302 11.93 2.90 2.57
C CYS A 302 12.10 2.74 1.06
N TYR A 303 12.10 3.84 0.31
CA TYR A 303 12.33 3.81 -1.14
C TYR A 303 13.75 3.38 -1.50
N CYS A 304 14.75 3.90 -0.80
CA CYS A 304 16.14 3.66 -1.12
C CYS A 304 16.56 2.22 -0.80
N ASP A 305 16.37 1.77 0.44
CA ASP A 305 16.76 0.43 0.85
C ASP A 305 15.78 -0.65 0.37
N GLY A 306 14.52 -0.29 0.14
CA GLY A 306 13.46 -1.21 -0.29
C GLY A 306 13.36 -1.40 -1.78
N TYR A 307 13.66 -0.38 -2.57
CA TYR A 307 13.43 -0.40 -4.02
C TYR A 307 14.61 0.12 -4.85
N GLY A 308 15.69 0.57 -4.20
CA GLY A 308 16.82 1.19 -4.89
C GLY A 308 16.56 2.62 -5.37
N LEU A 309 15.50 3.27 -4.90
CA LEU A 309 15.21 4.67 -5.22
C LEU A 309 15.89 5.59 -4.19
N CYS A 310 17.16 5.90 -4.43
CA CYS A 310 17.98 6.67 -3.49
C CYS A 310 18.20 8.10 -3.99
N TRP A 311 17.42 9.06 -3.49
CA TRP A 311 17.75 10.49 -3.60
C TRP A 311 19.06 10.83 -2.86
N GLU A 312 19.59 12.02 -3.11
CA GLU A 312 20.89 12.46 -2.57
C GLU A 312 20.89 12.52 -1.05
N ASP A 313 19.79 13.00 -0.51
CA ASP A 313 19.49 13.17 0.90
C ASP A 313 17.98 13.30 1.10
N GLU A 314 17.56 13.40 2.36
CA GLU A 314 16.16 13.56 2.76
C GLU A 314 15.54 14.83 2.14
N GLY A 315 16.28 15.93 2.05
CA GLY A 315 15.79 17.18 1.47
C GLY A 315 15.46 17.06 -0.03
N SER A 316 16.29 16.33 -0.77
CA SER A 316 16.07 16.03 -2.19
C SER A 316 14.87 15.11 -2.39
N PHE A 317 14.65 14.15 -1.49
CA PHE A 317 13.45 13.32 -1.48
C PHE A 317 12.20 14.15 -1.17
N GLN A 318 12.22 15.00 -0.13
CA GLN A 318 11.11 15.88 0.23
C GLN A 318 10.70 16.77 -0.95
N LYS A 319 11.69 17.40 -1.61
CA LYS A 319 11.44 18.21 -2.82
C LYS A 319 10.76 17.39 -3.93
N TRP A 320 11.20 16.14 -4.14
CA TRP A 320 10.57 15.26 -5.11
C TRP A 320 9.11 14.95 -4.75
N PHE A 321 8.85 14.65 -3.47
CA PHE A 321 7.52 14.31 -2.96
C PHE A 321 6.56 15.51 -3.01
N GLU A 322 7.02 16.71 -2.67
CA GLU A 322 6.27 17.96 -2.79
C GLU A 322 5.92 18.27 -4.25
N MET A 323 6.88 18.09 -5.16
CA MET A 323 6.61 18.27 -6.58
C MET A 323 5.59 17.27 -7.11
N ARG A 324 5.66 16.01 -6.64
CA ARG A 324 4.63 15.01 -6.92
C ARG A 324 3.26 15.48 -6.46
N TYR A 325 3.15 16.05 -5.25
CA TYR A 325 1.89 16.63 -4.76
C TYR A 325 1.34 17.70 -5.71
N TYR A 326 2.15 18.68 -6.12
CA TYR A 326 1.68 19.77 -6.99
C TYR A 326 1.24 19.28 -8.36
N VAL A 327 2.00 18.35 -8.96
CA VAL A 327 1.63 17.72 -10.24
C VAL A 327 0.30 16.98 -10.11
N ARG A 328 0.13 16.15 -9.08
CA ARG A 328 -1.12 15.41 -8.85
C ARG A 328 -2.31 16.33 -8.58
N ARG A 329 -2.12 17.38 -7.79
CA ARG A 329 -3.15 18.40 -7.53
C ARG A 329 -3.63 19.04 -8.83
N ASP A 330 -2.68 19.40 -9.69
CA ASP A 330 -2.98 20.00 -10.99
C ASP A 330 -3.68 18.99 -11.95
N GLU A 331 -3.31 17.70 -11.91
CA GLU A 331 -4.03 16.65 -12.64
C GLU A 331 -5.50 16.55 -12.19
N TRP A 332 -5.76 16.61 -10.87
CA TRP A 332 -7.11 16.61 -10.33
C TRP A 332 -7.91 17.85 -10.72
N GLU A 333 -7.27 19.01 -10.78
CA GLU A 333 -7.88 20.24 -11.27
C GLU A 333 -8.28 20.12 -12.75
N LEU A 334 -7.39 19.59 -13.60
CA LEU A 334 -7.68 19.33 -15.01
C LEU A 334 -8.84 18.33 -15.18
N LEU A 335 -8.86 17.26 -14.38
CA LEU A 335 -9.94 16.28 -14.41
C LEU A 335 -11.27 16.91 -14.00
N ALA A 336 -11.28 17.73 -12.94
CA ALA A 336 -12.47 18.42 -12.47
C ALA A 336 -13.04 19.37 -13.53
N TRP A 337 -12.19 20.17 -14.19
CA TRP A 337 -12.62 21.00 -15.31
C TRP A 337 -13.16 20.18 -16.47
N GLY A 338 -12.54 19.03 -16.79
CA GLY A 338 -13.04 18.11 -17.82
C GLY A 338 -14.45 17.59 -17.51
N VAL A 339 -14.70 17.13 -16.28
CA VAL A 339 -16.02 16.66 -15.84
C VAL A 339 -17.07 17.78 -15.91
N ILE A 340 -16.71 18.99 -15.46
CA ILE A 340 -17.61 20.15 -15.51
C ILE A 340 -17.97 20.49 -16.95
N GLU A 341 -17.01 20.43 -17.88
CA GLU A 341 -17.27 20.73 -19.29
C GLU A 341 -18.13 19.66 -19.96
N THR A 342 -17.90 18.37 -19.69
CA THR A 342 -18.78 17.29 -20.17
C THR A 342 -20.22 17.48 -19.67
N GLY A 343 -20.40 17.81 -18.38
CA GLY A 343 -21.74 18.10 -17.84
C GLY A 343 -22.38 19.34 -18.48
N ARG A 344 -21.58 20.35 -18.82
CA ARG A 344 -22.07 21.54 -19.55
C ARG A 344 -22.58 21.17 -20.94
N GLU A 345 -21.81 20.40 -21.71
CA GLU A 345 -22.18 19.94 -23.04
C GLU A 345 -23.48 19.13 -23.01
N GLU A 346 -23.65 18.27 -22.00
CA GLU A 346 -24.86 17.50 -21.81
C GLU A 346 -26.09 18.39 -21.54
N TRP A 347 -25.98 19.36 -20.63
CA TRP A 347 -27.07 20.29 -20.34
C TRP A 347 -27.43 21.16 -21.54
N LEU A 348 -26.46 21.59 -22.35
CA LEU A 348 -26.72 22.28 -23.60
C LEU A 348 -27.50 21.39 -24.58
N ARG A 349 -27.13 20.12 -24.71
CA ARG A 349 -27.83 19.14 -25.56
C ARG A 349 -29.27 18.90 -25.10
N MET A 350 -29.54 18.99 -23.80
CA MET A 350 -30.88 18.86 -23.21
C MET A 350 -31.72 20.15 -23.27
N GLY A 351 -31.20 21.24 -23.86
CA GLY A 351 -31.88 22.54 -23.88
C GLY A 351 -31.85 23.30 -22.55
N GLU A 352 -31.05 22.84 -21.58
CA GLU A 352 -30.95 23.42 -20.24
C GLU A 352 -29.87 24.53 -20.16
N GLY A 353 -29.90 25.49 -21.08
CA GLY A 353 -28.84 26.51 -21.23
C GLY A 353 -28.57 27.35 -19.97
N ARG A 354 -29.58 27.58 -19.12
CA ARG A 354 -29.42 28.31 -17.85
C ARG A 354 -28.55 27.54 -16.86
N LYS A 355 -28.73 26.22 -16.75
CA LYS A 355 -27.90 25.35 -15.92
C LYS A 355 -26.50 25.24 -16.50
N ALA A 356 -26.37 25.08 -17.82
CA ALA A 356 -25.07 25.10 -18.49
C ALA A 356 -24.28 26.39 -18.24
N GLY A 357 -24.96 27.55 -18.20
CA GLY A 357 -24.35 28.84 -17.91
C GLY A 357 -23.90 29.03 -16.46
N SER A 358 -24.48 28.32 -15.49
CA SER A 358 -24.13 28.44 -14.07
C SER A 358 -22.90 27.62 -13.66
N LEU A 359 -22.45 26.68 -14.50
CA LEU A 359 -21.24 25.90 -14.24
C LEU A 359 -19.99 26.79 -14.34
N PRO A 360 -19.07 26.71 -13.37
CA PRO A 360 -17.86 27.54 -13.35
C PRO A 360 -16.99 27.27 -14.56
N ARG A 361 -16.19 28.26 -14.98
CA ARG A 361 -15.22 28.14 -16.06
C ARG A 361 -13.84 28.55 -15.55
N PRO A 362 -12.77 27.82 -15.92
CA PRO A 362 -11.42 28.31 -15.70
C PRO A 362 -11.20 29.61 -16.48
N GLU A 363 -10.30 30.46 -15.96
CA GLU A 363 -9.85 31.65 -16.68
C GLU A 363 -9.27 31.28 -18.04
N LYS A 364 -9.36 32.20 -19.00
CA LYS A 364 -8.88 31.97 -20.36
C LYS A 364 -7.38 31.63 -20.36
N GLY A 365 -7.02 30.50 -20.97
CA GLY A 365 -5.64 30.03 -21.05
C GLY A 365 -5.14 29.28 -19.81
N LYS A 366 -5.94 29.23 -18.73
CA LYS A 366 -5.55 28.55 -17.50
C LYS A 366 -5.41 27.04 -17.70
N VAL A 367 -6.30 26.42 -18.48
CA VAL A 367 -6.25 24.98 -18.77
C VAL A 367 -4.92 24.61 -19.44
N GLU A 368 -4.49 25.39 -20.42
CA GLU A 368 -3.24 25.18 -21.16
C GLU A 368 -2.01 25.41 -20.29
N GLU A 369 -2.04 26.43 -19.43
CA GLU A 369 -1.00 26.69 -18.42
C GLU A 369 -0.85 25.50 -17.47
N VAL A 370 -1.96 25.00 -16.91
CA VAL A 370 -1.94 23.87 -15.97
C VAL A 370 -1.48 22.58 -16.67
N LYS A 371 -1.94 22.31 -17.90
CA LYS A 371 -1.46 21.17 -18.70
C LYS A 371 0.04 21.20 -18.89
N LYS A 372 0.59 22.37 -19.24
CA LYS A 372 2.04 22.54 -19.42
C LYS A 372 2.79 22.29 -18.10
N ARG A 373 2.29 22.82 -16.98
CA ARG A 373 2.89 22.61 -15.66
C ARG A 373 2.90 21.14 -15.24
N VAL A 374 1.81 20.40 -15.50
CA VAL A 374 1.74 18.95 -15.28
C VAL A 374 2.76 18.22 -16.15
N GLU A 375 2.86 18.56 -17.44
CA GLU A 375 3.80 17.92 -18.35
C GLU A 375 5.27 18.16 -17.94
N ASP A 376 5.62 19.42 -17.65
CA ASP A 376 6.98 19.78 -17.23
C ASP A 376 7.32 19.19 -15.85
N GLY A 377 6.33 19.15 -14.94
CA GLY A 377 6.46 18.52 -13.64
C GLY A 377 6.73 17.02 -13.72
N TRP A 378 5.99 16.28 -14.56
CA TRP A 378 6.24 14.85 -14.77
C TRP A 378 7.63 14.58 -15.38
N LYS A 379 8.06 15.38 -16.37
CA LYS A 379 9.42 15.27 -16.92
C LYS A 379 10.48 15.41 -15.84
N TRP A 380 10.31 16.36 -14.93
CA TRP A 380 11.23 16.58 -13.82
C TRP A 380 11.18 15.43 -12.80
N LEU A 381 9.98 14.96 -12.43
CA LEU A 381 9.79 13.84 -11.50
C LEU A 381 10.44 12.56 -12.03
N ASP A 382 10.24 12.24 -13.30
CA ASP A 382 10.83 11.07 -13.95
C ASP A 382 12.35 11.18 -14.01
N TYR A 383 12.88 12.36 -14.36
CA TYR A 383 14.32 12.60 -14.41
C TYR A 383 15.01 12.38 -13.05
N GLU A 384 14.45 12.94 -11.97
CA GLU A 384 14.99 12.75 -10.63
C GLU A 384 14.80 11.32 -10.10
N ARG A 385 13.71 10.65 -10.47
CA ARG A 385 13.47 9.24 -10.17
C ARG A 385 14.54 8.34 -10.81
N GLU A 386 14.88 8.57 -12.08
CA GLU A 386 15.92 7.81 -12.78
C GLU A 386 17.32 8.03 -12.18
N LYS A 387 17.64 9.26 -11.78
CA LYS A 387 18.86 9.54 -11.00
C LYS A 387 18.87 8.77 -9.67
N ALA A 388 17.73 8.72 -8.98
CA ALA A 388 17.60 8.02 -7.72
C ALA A 388 17.79 6.50 -7.88
N LEU A 389 17.22 5.90 -8.94
CA LEU A 389 17.44 4.49 -9.29
C LEU A 389 18.91 4.18 -9.55
N LYS A 390 19.55 4.97 -10.42
CA LYS A 390 20.97 4.79 -10.74
C LYS A 390 21.85 4.90 -9.50
N ARG A 391 21.56 5.83 -8.61
CA ARG A 391 22.29 5.97 -7.33
C ARG A 391 22.07 4.77 -6.43
N GLY A 392 20.84 4.28 -6.35
CA GLY A 392 20.48 3.11 -5.56
C GLY A 392 20.78 1.78 -6.23
N GLU A 393 21.60 1.75 -7.29
CA GLU A 393 22.34 0.55 -7.73
C GLU A 393 23.52 0.28 -6.79
N ASP A 394 24.10 1.30 -6.13
CA ASP A 394 25.23 1.12 -5.21
C ASP A 394 24.78 0.63 -3.80
N PRO A 395 25.17 -0.60 -3.39
CA PRO A 395 25.00 -1.13 -2.03
C PRO A 395 25.27 -0.16 -0.89
N ARG A 396 26.34 0.62 -1.04
CA ARG A 396 26.93 1.45 -0.01
C ARG A 396 26.05 2.66 0.23
N VAL A 397 25.45 3.18 -0.84
CA VAL A 397 24.48 4.26 -0.75
C VAL A 397 23.22 3.79 -0.03
N ARG A 398 22.68 2.61 -0.39
CA ARG A 398 21.50 2.04 0.28
C ARG A 398 21.75 1.85 1.78
N ALA A 399 22.87 1.23 2.14
CA ALA A 399 23.25 1.02 3.53
C ALA A 399 23.39 2.33 4.31
N ARG A 400 24.11 3.32 3.74
CA ARG A 400 24.28 4.64 4.36
C ARG A 400 22.95 5.34 4.60
N MET A 401 22.04 5.32 3.61
CA MET A 401 20.72 5.95 3.72
C MET A 401 19.82 5.27 4.76
N ALA A 402 19.99 3.97 4.98
CA ALA A 402 19.33 3.23 6.04
C ALA A 402 20.02 3.34 7.41
N GLY A 403 21.05 4.19 7.55
CA GLY A 403 21.83 4.30 8.79
C GLY A 403 22.64 3.04 9.15
N ARG A 404 22.91 2.17 8.18
CA ARG A 404 23.60 0.89 8.37
C ARG A 404 25.05 0.95 7.93
N VAL A 405 25.92 0.22 8.62
CA VAL A 405 27.30 -0.02 8.19
C VAL A 405 27.31 -1.05 7.07
N TRP A 406 27.95 -0.73 5.95
CA TRP A 406 28.14 -1.65 4.83
C TRP A 406 29.39 -2.52 5.03
N ARG A 407 29.32 -3.82 4.72
CA ARG A 407 30.48 -4.73 4.67
C ARG A 407 30.54 -5.46 3.34
N GLU A 408 31.75 -5.87 2.96
CA GLU A 408 31.97 -6.68 1.77
C GLU A 408 31.30 -8.06 1.91
N GLY A 409 30.69 -8.56 0.84
CA GLY A 409 29.94 -9.83 0.86
C GLY A 409 28.49 -9.70 1.31
N ASP A 410 28.11 -8.60 1.97
CA ASP A 410 26.70 -8.30 2.22
C ASP A 410 25.92 -8.09 0.90
N GLY A 411 26.68 -7.81 -0.18
CA GLY A 411 26.28 -7.51 -1.57
C GLY A 411 25.06 -6.60 -1.68
N PHE A 412 25.01 -5.64 -0.74
CA PHE A 412 23.82 -4.85 -0.47
C PHE A 412 23.30 -4.10 -1.66
#